data_AF-A0AAX4KXR4-F1
#
_entry.id   AF-A0AAX4KXR4-F1
#
_cell.length_a   1.000
_cell.length_b   1.000
_cell.length_c   1.000
_cell.angle_alpha   90.00
_cell.angle_beta   90.00
_cell.angle_gamma   90.00
#
_symmetry.space_group_name_H-M   'P 1'
#
loop_
_entity.id
_entity.type
_entity.pdbx_description
1 polymer ?
#
loop_
_entity_poly.entity_id
_entity_poly.type
_entity_poly.pdbx_seq_one_letter_code
_entity_poly.pdbx_strand_id
1 'polypeptide(L)'
;MERVGEILSNLPKDFAKIVIQILTSDSWNRLDRDVNFYQLGLGIGRAVNRIDRETLKIIIKSCEYYQSLCRGIAKGMGEIEVDKDLLLYLGNLNPIMAMEILANLELYKYPEIIKTLAINVSTLKHLPNVGSNFARQFDKLPFEIRKQVIDIFKDNLMFLYEFLQSVNLNKLDNLENFLNKNKEIDEIIGYRLYEVNDKIKEKLLNFPSIAIGIGRGFQNLSYYWKRKIIEKVKSDVQFAKGFLSSVDFSTLEDEFANALIKIAESNAELAKVLGRNFGNSLPYLTEDLKSLGFNMVERNPDFGYGFGEGISESLGSFIGFIRGKVYELKREDQEKILDLAFKFVYFAKGLFTSFNAIFFFENKEKILDLIIKYDEYLPLFIEQIGRRINEFDLSKLLTLKGKLGMELGRILCRNFIYLSNKNREIVLYWLSKNDELRNGFLQC
;
A
#
# COMPACT_ATOMS: atom_id res chain seq x y z
N MET A 1 23.71 -3.54 -27.95
CA MET A 1 23.32 -4.97 -28.09
C MET A 1 22.21 -5.19 -29.11
N GLU A 2 21.30 -4.24 -29.29
CA GLU A 2 20.19 -4.32 -30.26
C GLU A 2 20.58 -4.71 -31.69
N ARG A 3 21.57 -4.03 -32.29
CA ARG A 3 22.11 -4.40 -33.61
C ARG A 3 22.62 -5.85 -33.69
N VAL A 4 23.17 -6.37 -32.60
CA VAL A 4 23.63 -7.78 -32.56
C VAL A 4 22.43 -8.70 -32.69
N GLY A 5 21.31 -8.38 -32.03
CA GLY A 5 20.07 -9.12 -32.13
C GLY A 5 19.49 -9.16 -33.54
N GLU A 6 19.54 -8.04 -34.26
CA GLU A 6 19.09 -7.96 -35.65
C GLU A 6 19.96 -8.80 -36.60
N ILE A 7 21.29 -8.75 -36.40
CA ILE A 7 22.28 -9.49 -37.21
C ILE A 7 22.16 -11.01 -37.02
N LEU A 8 21.69 -11.49 -35.85
CA LEU A 8 21.53 -12.94 -35.59
C LEU A 8 20.71 -13.65 -36.68
N SER A 9 19.75 -12.96 -37.29
CA SER A 9 18.94 -13.50 -38.40
C SER A 9 19.73 -13.82 -39.67
N ASN A 10 20.92 -13.25 -39.83
CA ASN A 10 21.77 -13.45 -41.01
C ASN A 10 22.95 -14.40 -40.72
N LEU A 11 23.11 -14.88 -39.47
CA LEU A 11 24.21 -15.78 -39.12
C LEU A 11 23.85 -17.24 -39.40
N PRO A 12 24.82 -18.09 -39.79
CA PRO A 12 24.60 -19.53 -39.82
C PRO A 12 24.19 -20.05 -38.43
N LYS A 13 23.33 -21.07 -38.39
CA LYS A 13 22.74 -21.63 -37.16
C LYS A 13 23.77 -21.94 -36.06
N ASP A 14 24.89 -22.54 -36.42
CA ASP A 14 25.95 -22.90 -35.47
C ASP A 14 26.62 -21.65 -34.87
N PHE A 15 26.79 -20.59 -35.66
CA PHE A 15 27.31 -19.31 -35.19
C PHE A 15 26.33 -18.58 -34.30
N ALA A 16 25.04 -18.52 -34.67
CA ALA A 16 24.01 -17.92 -33.83
C ALA A 16 23.96 -18.60 -32.45
N LYS A 17 24.02 -19.93 -32.42
CA LYS A 17 24.08 -20.72 -31.19
C LYS A 17 25.31 -20.37 -30.33
N ILE A 18 26.50 -20.29 -30.93
CA ILE A 18 27.73 -19.91 -30.21
C ILE A 18 27.61 -18.49 -29.65
N VAL A 19 27.10 -17.54 -30.42
CA VAL A 19 26.92 -16.15 -29.97
C VAL A 19 25.98 -16.09 -28.77
N ILE A 20 24.83 -16.79 -28.83
CA ILE A 20 23.90 -16.86 -27.70
C ILE A 20 24.59 -17.47 -26.49
N GLN A 21 25.28 -18.61 -26.64
CA GLN A 21 25.99 -19.27 -25.54
C GLN A 21 27.03 -18.35 -24.87
N ILE A 22 27.80 -17.60 -25.66
CA ILE A 22 28.78 -16.63 -25.16
C ILE A 22 28.07 -15.54 -24.35
N LEU A 23 27.02 -14.95 -24.92
CA LEU A 23 26.26 -13.85 -24.30
C LEU A 23 25.52 -14.30 -23.03
N THR A 24 25.08 -15.56 -22.98
CA THR A 24 24.39 -16.15 -21.82
C THR A 24 25.33 -16.81 -20.82
N SER A 25 26.65 -16.88 -21.09
CA SER A 25 27.58 -17.52 -20.17
C SER A 25 27.71 -16.72 -18.86
N ASP A 26 27.85 -17.43 -17.74
CA ASP A 26 27.96 -16.83 -16.39
C ASP A 26 29.20 -15.95 -16.20
N SER A 27 30.14 -16.00 -17.15
CA SER A 27 31.30 -15.10 -17.19
C SER A 27 30.92 -13.61 -17.33
N TRP A 28 29.66 -13.30 -17.68
CA TRP A 28 29.14 -11.94 -17.86
C TRP A 28 28.34 -11.43 -16.64
N ASN A 29 28.83 -11.62 -15.42
CA ASN A 29 28.27 -11.01 -14.21
C ASN A 29 28.57 -9.50 -14.15
N ARG A 30 27.93 -8.72 -15.04
CA ARG A 30 28.03 -7.26 -15.09
C ARG A 30 26.71 -6.62 -14.64
N LEU A 31 26.81 -5.44 -14.01
CA LEU A 31 25.65 -4.68 -13.52
C LEU A 31 24.66 -4.26 -14.64
N ASP A 32 25.12 -4.19 -15.89
CA ASP A 32 24.33 -3.82 -17.07
C ASP A 32 23.72 -5.01 -17.83
N ARG A 33 23.85 -6.23 -17.29
CA ARG A 33 23.45 -7.47 -17.95
C ARG A 33 21.99 -7.48 -18.39
N ASP A 34 21.06 -7.06 -17.53
CA ASP A 34 19.63 -7.03 -17.86
C ASP A 34 19.30 -6.03 -18.97
N VAL A 35 19.93 -4.86 -18.96
CA VAL A 35 19.75 -3.84 -20.01
C VAL A 35 20.27 -4.37 -21.35
N ASN A 36 21.43 -5.02 -21.33
CA ASN A 36 22.04 -5.62 -22.51
C ASN A 36 21.19 -6.75 -23.09
N PHE A 37 20.64 -7.64 -22.26
CA PHE A 37 19.74 -8.71 -22.71
C PHE A 37 18.42 -8.18 -23.24
N TYR A 38 17.84 -7.18 -22.58
CA TYR A 38 16.64 -6.54 -23.09
C TYR A 38 16.89 -5.91 -24.47
N GLN A 39 17.99 -5.17 -24.64
CA GLN A 39 18.37 -4.62 -25.95
C GLN A 39 18.62 -5.71 -27.00
N LEU A 40 19.34 -6.77 -26.64
CA LEU A 40 19.56 -7.92 -27.53
C LEU A 40 18.22 -8.52 -27.98
N GLY A 41 17.31 -8.72 -27.03
CA GLY A 41 15.97 -9.22 -27.26
C GLY A 41 15.19 -8.34 -28.22
N LEU A 42 15.22 -7.01 -28.05
CA LEU A 42 14.57 -6.06 -28.96
C LEU A 42 14.97 -6.30 -30.42
N GLY A 43 16.28 -6.39 -30.68
CA GLY A 43 16.80 -6.67 -32.02
C GLY A 43 16.36 -8.02 -32.58
N ILE A 44 16.38 -9.07 -31.73
CA ILE A 44 15.87 -10.40 -32.10
C ILE A 44 14.38 -10.34 -32.45
N GLY A 45 13.57 -9.64 -31.65
CA GLY A 45 12.14 -9.48 -31.86
C GLY A 45 11.81 -8.85 -33.22
N ARG A 46 12.53 -7.80 -33.61
CA ARG A 46 12.37 -7.16 -34.94
C ARG A 46 12.80 -8.04 -36.11
N ALA A 47 13.68 -9.00 -35.87
CA ALA A 47 14.18 -9.91 -36.87
C ALA A 47 13.53 -11.30 -36.80
N VAL A 48 12.54 -11.52 -35.92
CA VAL A 48 12.05 -12.86 -35.53
C VAL A 48 11.58 -13.70 -36.72
N ASN A 49 10.94 -13.08 -37.72
CA ASN A 49 10.44 -13.76 -38.92
C ASN A 49 11.55 -14.32 -39.82
N ARG A 50 12.79 -13.84 -39.68
CA ARG A 50 13.95 -14.27 -40.46
C ARG A 50 14.81 -15.32 -39.74
N ILE A 51 14.55 -15.56 -38.45
CA ILE A 51 15.32 -16.51 -37.64
C ILE A 51 14.66 -17.89 -37.73
N ASP A 52 15.45 -18.93 -37.98
CA ASP A 52 14.93 -20.29 -38.05
C ASP A 52 14.39 -20.77 -36.68
N ARG A 53 13.38 -21.66 -36.72
CA ARG A 53 12.66 -22.12 -35.51
C ARG A 53 13.54 -22.84 -34.50
N GLU A 54 14.62 -23.50 -34.93
CA GLU A 54 15.52 -24.20 -34.02
C GLU A 54 16.45 -23.23 -33.29
N THR A 55 16.93 -22.19 -33.97
CA THR A 55 17.67 -21.09 -33.32
C THR A 55 16.77 -20.35 -32.31
N LEU A 56 15.53 -20.02 -32.70
CA LEU A 56 14.56 -19.40 -31.78
C LEU A 56 14.28 -20.29 -30.57
N LYS A 57 14.16 -21.60 -30.75
CA LYS A 57 13.98 -22.56 -29.64
C LYS A 57 15.11 -22.49 -28.61
N ILE A 58 16.35 -22.34 -29.06
CA ILE A 58 17.50 -22.21 -28.18
C ILE A 58 17.44 -20.86 -27.44
N ILE A 59 17.13 -19.76 -28.14
CA ILE A 59 17.01 -18.42 -27.55
C ILE A 59 15.92 -18.41 -26.47
N ILE A 60 14.72 -18.93 -26.79
CA ILE A 60 13.56 -18.87 -25.89
C ILE A 60 13.76 -19.74 -24.64
N LYS A 61 14.48 -20.85 -24.74
CA LYS A 61 14.85 -21.64 -23.56
C LYS A 61 15.68 -20.85 -22.54
N SER A 62 16.48 -19.90 -23.01
CA SER A 62 17.28 -19.03 -22.12
C SER A 62 16.43 -18.05 -21.31
N CYS A 63 15.15 -17.88 -21.62
CA CYS A 63 14.27 -16.96 -20.89
C CYS A 63 13.94 -17.39 -19.46
N GLU A 64 14.13 -18.67 -19.12
CA GLU A 64 14.05 -19.15 -17.73
C GLU A 64 15.05 -18.45 -16.82
N TYR A 65 16.21 -18.08 -17.39
CA TYR A 65 17.30 -17.43 -16.69
C TYR A 65 17.34 -15.92 -16.95
N TYR A 66 16.88 -15.48 -18.14
CA TYR A 66 16.99 -14.10 -18.61
C TYR A 66 15.62 -13.56 -19.05
N GLN A 67 14.74 -13.27 -18.10
CA GLN A 67 13.42 -12.71 -18.41
C GLN A 67 13.51 -11.39 -19.22
N SER A 68 14.53 -10.57 -18.96
CA SER A 68 14.80 -9.33 -19.70
C SER A 68 14.97 -9.56 -21.20
N LEU A 69 15.58 -10.69 -21.61
CA LEU A 69 15.70 -11.10 -23.01
C LEU A 69 14.33 -11.33 -23.65
N CYS A 70 13.48 -12.16 -23.04
CA CYS A 70 12.14 -12.46 -23.55
C CYS A 70 11.25 -11.22 -23.63
N ARG A 71 11.34 -10.34 -22.63
CA ARG A 71 10.65 -9.04 -22.66
C ARG A 71 11.11 -8.20 -23.86
N GLY A 72 12.43 -8.15 -24.10
CA GLY A 72 13.00 -7.49 -25.27
C GLY A 72 12.44 -8.08 -26.57
N ILE A 73 12.44 -9.41 -26.70
CA ILE A 73 11.91 -10.11 -27.89
C ILE A 73 10.44 -9.77 -28.11
N ALA A 74 9.61 -9.89 -27.08
CA ALA A 74 8.18 -9.57 -27.16
C ALA A 74 7.94 -8.12 -27.59
N LYS A 75 8.70 -7.17 -27.04
CA LYS A 75 8.55 -5.77 -27.40
C LYS A 75 9.04 -5.45 -28.81
N GLY A 76 10.16 -6.05 -29.24
CA GLY A 76 10.66 -5.90 -30.61
C GLY A 76 9.69 -6.48 -31.64
N MET A 77 9.00 -7.57 -31.31
CA MET A 77 7.92 -8.14 -32.14
C MET A 77 6.74 -7.17 -32.31
N GLY A 78 6.47 -6.29 -31.34
CA GLY A 78 5.39 -5.32 -31.42
C GLY A 78 5.59 -4.24 -32.48
N GLU A 79 6.81 -4.10 -33.02
CA GLU A 79 7.15 -3.14 -34.08
C GLU A 79 6.97 -3.71 -35.49
N ILE A 80 6.65 -5.01 -35.62
CA ILE A 80 6.50 -5.70 -36.90
C ILE A 80 5.25 -6.57 -36.93
N GLU A 81 4.82 -6.99 -38.12
CA GLU A 81 3.80 -8.03 -38.25
C GLU A 81 4.44 -9.41 -38.09
N VAL A 82 4.01 -10.14 -37.06
CA VAL A 82 4.52 -11.49 -36.76
C VAL A 82 3.48 -12.52 -37.16
N ASP A 83 3.95 -13.60 -37.80
CA ASP A 83 3.13 -14.74 -38.16
C ASP A 83 2.46 -15.37 -36.93
N LYS A 84 1.18 -15.73 -37.06
CA LYS A 84 0.37 -16.30 -35.98
C LYS A 84 0.92 -17.64 -35.48
N ASP A 85 1.43 -18.48 -36.37
CA ASP A 85 1.91 -19.82 -36.02
C ASP A 85 3.27 -19.69 -35.32
N LEU A 86 4.05 -18.66 -35.67
CA LEU A 86 5.27 -18.30 -34.97
C LEU A 86 4.99 -17.81 -33.54
N LEU A 87 4.02 -16.91 -33.33
CA LEU A 87 3.64 -16.46 -31.98
C LEU A 87 3.23 -17.63 -31.09
N LEU A 88 2.39 -18.53 -31.61
CA LEU A 88 1.94 -19.72 -30.89
C LEU A 88 3.11 -20.68 -30.61
N TYR A 89 3.98 -20.89 -31.59
CA TYR A 89 5.19 -21.69 -31.42
C TYR A 89 6.07 -21.15 -30.28
N LEU A 90 6.39 -19.85 -30.29
CA LEU A 90 7.23 -19.21 -29.28
C LEU A 90 6.62 -19.28 -27.88
N GLY A 91 5.33 -19.02 -27.76
CA GLY A 91 4.64 -19.11 -26.47
C GLY A 91 4.50 -20.53 -25.91
N ASN A 92 4.43 -21.54 -26.78
CA ASN A 92 4.40 -22.95 -26.34
C ASN A 92 5.79 -23.46 -25.91
N LEU A 93 6.87 -22.80 -26.33
CA LEU A 93 8.23 -23.20 -25.94
C LEU A 93 8.55 -22.87 -24.49
N ASN A 94 8.02 -21.77 -23.96
CA ASN A 94 8.32 -21.32 -22.61
C ASN A 94 7.21 -20.42 -22.02
N PRO A 95 6.72 -20.68 -20.78
CA PRO A 95 5.69 -19.85 -20.15
C PRO A 95 6.08 -18.37 -19.97
N ILE A 96 7.36 -18.05 -19.72
CA ILE A 96 7.83 -16.66 -19.58
C ILE A 96 7.71 -15.94 -20.92
N MET A 97 8.03 -16.61 -22.03
CA MET A 97 7.83 -16.03 -23.36
C MET A 97 6.34 -15.81 -23.66
N ALA A 98 5.48 -16.77 -23.34
CA ALA A 98 4.02 -16.60 -23.48
C ALA A 98 3.50 -15.41 -22.67
N MET A 99 3.99 -15.25 -21.44
CA MET A 99 3.62 -14.14 -20.55
C MET A 99 4.09 -12.80 -21.13
N GLU A 100 5.34 -12.71 -21.59
CA GLU A 100 5.86 -11.47 -22.18
C GLU A 100 5.17 -11.14 -23.51
N ILE A 101 4.76 -12.13 -24.31
CA ILE A 101 3.89 -11.93 -25.49
C ILE A 101 2.55 -11.31 -25.06
N LEU A 102 1.87 -11.91 -24.08
CA LEU A 102 0.60 -11.38 -23.56
C LEU A 102 0.74 -9.99 -22.94
N ALA A 103 1.88 -9.68 -22.33
CA ALA A 103 2.14 -8.41 -21.67
C ALA A 103 2.49 -7.26 -22.63
N ASN A 104 3.07 -7.55 -23.81
CA ASN A 104 3.65 -6.52 -24.68
C ASN A 104 3.02 -6.43 -26.08
N LEU A 105 2.30 -7.45 -26.56
CA LEU A 105 1.72 -7.43 -27.91
C LEU A 105 0.23 -7.09 -27.94
N GLU A 106 -0.18 -6.38 -28.99
CA GLU A 106 -1.58 -6.18 -29.33
C GLU A 106 -2.11 -7.40 -30.08
N LEU A 107 -2.74 -8.31 -29.35
CA LEU A 107 -3.17 -9.62 -29.86
C LEU A 107 -4.66 -9.67 -30.23
N TYR A 108 -5.39 -8.55 -30.22
CA TYR A 108 -6.82 -8.53 -30.57
C TYR A 108 -7.11 -9.01 -32.00
N LYS A 109 -6.13 -8.97 -32.90
CA LYS A 109 -6.22 -9.57 -34.24
C LYS A 109 -6.12 -11.10 -34.23
N TYR A 110 -5.63 -11.68 -33.15
CA TYR A 110 -5.37 -13.11 -32.98
C TYR A 110 -5.97 -13.65 -31.66
N PRO A 111 -7.31 -13.59 -31.48
CA PRO A 111 -7.97 -13.95 -30.23
C PRO A 111 -7.66 -15.37 -29.74
N GLU A 112 -7.59 -16.34 -30.65
CA GLU A 112 -7.28 -17.75 -30.30
C GLU A 112 -5.87 -17.92 -29.72
N ILE A 113 -4.92 -17.07 -30.14
CA ILE A 113 -3.57 -17.06 -29.58
C ILE A 113 -3.63 -16.58 -28.13
N ILE A 114 -4.37 -15.50 -27.83
CA ILE A 114 -4.50 -14.99 -26.45
C ILE A 114 -4.96 -16.10 -25.51
N LYS A 115 -6.01 -16.83 -25.90
CA LYS A 115 -6.54 -17.94 -25.11
C LYS A 115 -5.48 -19.01 -24.85
N THR A 116 -4.78 -19.44 -25.90
CA THR A 116 -3.78 -20.51 -25.77
C THR A 116 -2.61 -20.09 -24.90
N LEU A 117 -2.11 -18.87 -25.09
CA LEU A 117 -1.05 -18.31 -24.25
C LEU A 117 -1.50 -18.12 -22.81
N ALA A 118 -2.75 -17.71 -22.58
CA ALA A 118 -3.31 -17.55 -21.25
C ALA A 118 -3.31 -18.88 -20.48
N ILE A 119 -3.67 -19.99 -21.14
CA ILE A 119 -3.60 -21.34 -20.56
C ILE A 119 -2.16 -21.66 -20.16
N ASN A 120 -1.18 -21.40 -21.04
CA ASN A 120 0.22 -21.70 -20.78
C ASN A 120 0.81 -20.95 -19.58
N VAL A 121 0.27 -19.78 -19.25
CA VAL A 121 0.78 -18.94 -18.14
C VAL A 121 -0.13 -18.95 -16.92
N SER A 122 -1.26 -19.67 -16.97
CA SER A 122 -2.24 -19.73 -15.88
C SER A 122 -1.67 -20.19 -14.54
N THR A 123 -0.60 -20.99 -14.57
CA THR A 123 0.09 -21.49 -13.37
C THR A 123 1.12 -20.52 -12.81
N LEU A 124 1.46 -19.44 -13.53
CA LEU A 124 2.43 -18.45 -13.05
C LEU A 124 1.78 -17.55 -12.00
N LYS A 125 2.46 -17.36 -10.86
CA LYS A 125 2.00 -16.46 -9.80
C LYS A 125 2.16 -14.98 -10.16
N HIS A 126 3.20 -14.65 -10.91
CA HIS A 126 3.53 -13.28 -11.31
C HIS A 126 3.26 -13.10 -12.80
N LEU A 127 2.38 -12.16 -13.13
CA LEU A 127 1.95 -11.84 -14.50
C LEU A 127 2.06 -10.33 -14.76
N PRO A 128 3.27 -9.73 -14.67
CA PRO A 128 3.44 -8.29 -14.77
C PRO A 128 3.00 -7.78 -16.14
N ASN A 129 2.24 -6.68 -16.13
CA ASN A 129 1.65 -5.99 -17.27
C ASN A 129 0.62 -6.79 -18.09
N VAL A 130 0.42 -8.09 -17.85
CA VAL A 130 -0.54 -8.92 -18.62
C VAL A 130 -1.95 -8.39 -18.43
N GLY A 131 -2.34 -8.06 -17.19
CA GLY A 131 -3.67 -7.53 -16.89
C GLY A 131 -3.90 -6.18 -17.54
N SER A 132 -2.91 -5.28 -17.45
CA SER A 132 -2.99 -3.94 -18.05
C SER A 132 -3.06 -3.97 -19.58
N ASN A 133 -2.27 -4.84 -20.23
CA ASN A 133 -2.28 -4.97 -21.69
C ASN A 133 -3.58 -5.63 -22.17
N PHE A 134 -4.04 -6.67 -21.49
CA PHE A 134 -5.33 -7.30 -21.79
C PHE A 134 -6.50 -6.31 -21.67
N ALA A 135 -6.50 -5.47 -20.63
CA ALA A 135 -7.50 -4.42 -20.45
C ALA A 135 -7.56 -3.41 -21.62
N ARG A 136 -6.42 -2.97 -22.15
CA ARG A 136 -6.35 -1.99 -23.26
C ARG A 136 -7.00 -2.47 -24.54
N GLN A 137 -6.98 -3.79 -24.77
CA GLN A 137 -7.53 -4.40 -25.97
C GLN A 137 -8.85 -5.13 -25.73
N PHE A 138 -9.36 -5.12 -24.49
CA PHE A 138 -10.52 -5.88 -24.05
C PHE A 138 -11.72 -5.72 -25.00
N ASP A 139 -12.01 -4.49 -25.39
CA ASP A 139 -13.20 -4.16 -26.20
C ASP A 139 -13.10 -4.56 -27.66
N LYS A 140 -11.88 -4.82 -28.14
CA LYS A 140 -11.62 -5.30 -29.48
C LYS A 140 -11.77 -6.82 -29.58
N LEU A 141 -11.91 -7.52 -28.45
CA LEU A 141 -11.97 -8.98 -28.41
C LEU A 141 -13.41 -9.52 -28.52
N PRO A 142 -13.59 -10.66 -29.21
CA PRO A 142 -14.84 -11.41 -29.16
C PRO A 142 -15.26 -11.70 -27.72
N PHE A 143 -16.56 -11.70 -27.46
CA PHE A 143 -17.13 -11.86 -26.12
C PHE A 143 -16.70 -13.18 -25.46
N GLU A 144 -16.66 -14.26 -26.24
CA GLU A 144 -16.31 -15.60 -25.79
C GLU A 144 -14.86 -15.65 -25.29
N ILE A 145 -13.96 -14.92 -25.98
CA ILE A 145 -12.54 -14.86 -25.65
C ILE A 145 -12.32 -14.04 -24.40
N ARG A 146 -13.01 -12.90 -24.27
CA ARG A 146 -13.00 -12.08 -23.04
C ARG A 146 -13.35 -12.93 -21.82
N LYS A 147 -14.47 -13.65 -21.91
CA LYS A 147 -14.95 -14.51 -20.83
C LYS A 147 -13.95 -15.61 -20.47
N GLN A 148 -13.43 -16.33 -21.48
CA GLN A 148 -12.48 -17.42 -21.26
C GLN A 148 -11.18 -16.94 -20.61
N VAL A 149 -10.61 -15.82 -21.06
CA VAL A 149 -9.37 -15.28 -20.47
C VAL A 149 -9.59 -14.79 -19.04
N ILE A 150 -10.72 -14.12 -18.78
CA ILE A 150 -11.11 -13.75 -17.40
C ILE A 150 -11.23 -15.01 -16.53
N ASP A 151 -11.91 -16.06 -17.02
CA ASP A 151 -12.10 -17.30 -16.28
C ASP A 151 -10.78 -18.01 -15.97
N ILE A 152 -9.79 -17.95 -16.88
CA ILE A 152 -8.44 -18.49 -16.68
C ILE A 152 -7.70 -17.73 -15.56
N PHE A 153 -7.80 -16.39 -15.52
CA PHE A 153 -7.02 -15.55 -14.60
C PHE A 153 -7.79 -15.05 -13.38
N LYS A 154 -9.04 -15.45 -13.18
CA LYS A 154 -9.91 -14.97 -12.09
C LYS A 154 -9.36 -15.21 -10.69
N ASP A 155 -8.36 -16.07 -10.54
CA ASP A 155 -7.71 -16.39 -9.26
C ASP A 155 -6.26 -15.88 -9.19
N ASN A 156 -5.77 -15.21 -10.24
CA ASN A 156 -4.48 -14.52 -10.23
C ASN A 156 -4.65 -13.05 -9.80
N LEU A 157 -4.23 -12.75 -8.57
CA LEU A 157 -4.42 -11.41 -7.97
C LEU A 157 -3.68 -10.29 -8.70
N MET A 158 -2.46 -10.55 -9.19
CA MET A 158 -1.66 -9.54 -9.90
C MET A 158 -2.32 -9.16 -11.23
N PHE A 159 -2.77 -10.17 -11.99
CA PHE A 159 -3.54 -9.94 -13.21
C PHE A 159 -4.80 -9.12 -12.93
N LEU A 160 -5.61 -9.54 -11.95
CA LEU A 160 -6.87 -8.85 -11.65
C LEU A 160 -6.65 -7.41 -11.20
N TYR A 161 -5.63 -7.16 -10.37
CA TYR A 161 -5.27 -5.82 -9.93
C TYR A 161 -4.97 -4.91 -11.12
N GLU A 162 -4.04 -5.28 -11.99
CA GLU A 162 -3.67 -4.47 -13.16
C GLU A 162 -4.81 -4.33 -14.17
N PHE A 163 -5.57 -5.41 -14.38
CA PHE A 163 -6.70 -5.46 -15.29
C PHE A 163 -7.80 -4.50 -14.84
N LEU A 164 -8.25 -4.61 -13.59
CA LEU A 164 -9.32 -3.78 -13.03
C LEU A 164 -8.91 -2.33 -12.83
N GLN A 165 -7.62 -2.02 -12.74
CA GLN A 165 -7.14 -0.63 -12.78
C GLN A 165 -7.22 -0.01 -14.18
N SER A 166 -7.08 -0.83 -15.23
CA SER A 166 -6.90 -0.34 -16.60
C SER A 166 -8.16 -0.44 -17.46
N VAL A 167 -9.03 -1.43 -17.21
CA VAL A 167 -10.21 -1.70 -18.03
C VAL A 167 -11.32 -0.70 -17.72
N ASN A 168 -12.16 -0.39 -18.71
CA ASN A 168 -13.39 0.37 -18.47
C ASN A 168 -14.42 -0.53 -17.78
N LEU A 169 -14.77 -0.23 -16.52
CA LEU A 169 -15.63 -1.10 -15.73
C LEU A 169 -17.05 -1.24 -16.28
N ASN A 170 -17.55 -0.29 -17.08
CA ASN A 170 -18.86 -0.42 -17.76
C ASN A 170 -18.94 -1.59 -18.73
N LYS A 171 -17.79 -2.07 -19.20
CA LYS A 171 -17.71 -3.09 -20.24
C LYS A 171 -17.58 -4.50 -19.66
N LEU A 172 -17.50 -4.60 -18.33
CA LEU A 172 -17.44 -5.86 -17.60
C LEU A 172 -18.85 -6.28 -17.19
N ASP A 173 -19.22 -7.49 -17.62
CA ASP A 173 -20.39 -8.16 -17.09
C ASP A 173 -20.04 -8.86 -15.77
N ASN A 174 -20.98 -8.87 -14.83
CA ASN A 174 -20.88 -9.58 -13.55
C ASN A 174 -19.66 -9.17 -12.70
N LEU A 175 -19.44 -7.86 -12.51
CA LEU A 175 -18.37 -7.34 -11.63
C LEU A 175 -18.41 -7.94 -10.22
N GLU A 176 -19.59 -8.35 -9.74
CA GLU A 176 -19.77 -9.04 -8.47
C GLU A 176 -18.91 -10.31 -8.33
N ASN A 177 -18.51 -10.95 -9.43
CA ASN A 177 -17.69 -12.17 -9.41
C ASN A 177 -16.22 -11.93 -9.00
N PHE A 178 -15.76 -10.67 -9.03
CA PHE A 178 -14.41 -10.30 -8.61
C PHE A 178 -14.34 -9.95 -7.11
N LEU A 179 -15.49 -9.74 -6.47
CA LEU A 179 -15.56 -9.24 -5.11
C LEU A 179 -15.24 -10.30 -4.06
N ASN A 180 -14.81 -9.84 -2.87
CA ASN A 180 -14.48 -10.67 -1.70
C ASN A 180 -13.29 -11.63 -1.90
N LYS A 181 -12.58 -11.54 -3.04
CA LYS A 181 -11.36 -12.32 -3.28
C LYS A 181 -10.13 -11.64 -2.67
N ASN A 182 -10.09 -10.32 -2.72
CA ASN A 182 -8.97 -9.51 -2.24
C ASN A 182 -9.44 -8.08 -1.95
N LYS A 183 -8.96 -7.51 -0.83
CA LYS A 183 -9.36 -6.17 -0.38
C LYS A 183 -8.97 -5.07 -1.39
N GLU A 184 -7.82 -5.17 -2.03
CA GLU A 184 -7.36 -4.18 -3.01
C GLU A 184 -8.24 -4.18 -4.27
N ILE A 185 -8.74 -5.35 -4.67
CA ILE A 185 -9.69 -5.49 -5.78
C ILE A 185 -11.02 -4.83 -5.44
N ASP A 186 -11.55 -5.11 -4.26
CA ASP A 186 -12.80 -4.50 -3.77
C ASP A 186 -12.68 -2.97 -3.69
N GLU A 187 -11.53 -2.48 -3.23
CA GLU A 187 -11.20 -1.06 -3.18
C GLU A 187 -11.14 -0.41 -4.58
N ILE A 188 -10.51 -1.06 -5.57
CA ILE A 188 -10.45 -0.56 -6.96
C ILE A 188 -11.87 -0.42 -7.54
N ILE A 189 -12.69 -1.46 -7.39
CA ILE A 189 -14.06 -1.47 -7.91
C ILE A 189 -14.90 -0.38 -7.22
N GLY A 190 -14.79 -0.25 -5.90
CA GLY A 190 -15.49 0.80 -5.16
C GLY A 190 -15.03 2.22 -5.55
N TYR A 191 -13.72 2.43 -5.73
CA TYR A 191 -13.16 3.74 -6.10
C TYR A 191 -13.65 4.20 -7.48
N ARG A 192 -13.75 3.25 -8.42
CA ARG A 192 -14.19 3.49 -9.80
C ARG A 192 -15.69 3.28 -10.00
N LEU A 193 -16.49 3.29 -8.92
CA LEU A 193 -17.95 3.13 -9.00
C LEU A 193 -18.60 4.19 -9.90
N TYR A 194 -18.02 5.38 -10.03
CA TYR A 194 -18.52 6.44 -10.91
C TYR A 194 -18.55 6.04 -12.39
N GLU A 195 -17.71 5.08 -12.80
CA GLU A 195 -17.66 4.62 -14.17
C GLU A 195 -18.87 3.78 -14.53
N VAL A 196 -19.33 2.88 -13.63
CA VAL A 196 -20.33 1.87 -13.98
C VAL A 196 -21.75 2.43 -14.16
N ASN A 197 -22.62 1.77 -14.94
CA ASN A 197 -24.01 2.18 -15.09
C ASN A 197 -24.85 1.96 -13.82
N ASP A 198 -26.01 2.61 -13.75
CA ASP A 198 -26.85 2.63 -12.54
C ASP A 198 -27.32 1.24 -12.08
N LYS A 199 -27.60 0.33 -13.02
CA LYS A 199 -28.01 -1.04 -12.71
C LYS A 199 -26.88 -1.81 -12.02
N ILE A 200 -25.63 -1.62 -12.46
CA ILE A 200 -24.46 -2.24 -11.84
C ILE A 200 -24.18 -1.59 -10.47
N LYS A 201 -24.30 -0.27 -10.34
CA LYS A 201 -24.13 0.42 -9.06
C LYS A 201 -25.08 -0.12 -7.99
N GLU A 202 -26.38 -0.23 -8.29
CA GLU A 202 -27.38 -0.79 -7.36
C GLU A 202 -27.02 -2.22 -6.92
N LYS A 203 -26.51 -3.06 -7.84
CA LYS A 203 -26.03 -4.40 -7.47
C LYS A 203 -24.82 -4.34 -6.54
N LEU A 204 -23.81 -3.55 -6.89
CA LEU A 204 -22.55 -3.43 -6.17
C LEU A 204 -22.73 -2.88 -4.75
N LEU A 205 -23.72 -2.02 -4.51
CA LEU A 205 -24.05 -1.54 -3.16
C LEU A 205 -24.51 -2.64 -2.18
N ASN A 206 -24.81 -3.84 -2.66
CA ASN A 206 -25.12 -4.98 -1.77
C ASN A 206 -23.87 -5.66 -1.19
N PHE A 207 -22.67 -5.21 -1.56
CA PHE A 207 -21.41 -5.79 -1.12
C PHE A 207 -20.68 -4.81 -0.18
N PRO A 208 -20.69 -5.01 1.14
CA PRO A 208 -20.00 -4.10 2.07
C PRO A 208 -18.49 -3.99 1.85
N SER A 209 -17.86 -4.97 1.20
CA SER A 209 -16.41 -5.00 0.99
C SER A 209 -15.89 -3.86 0.11
N ILE A 210 -16.70 -3.34 -0.82
CA ILE A 210 -16.29 -2.23 -1.70
C ILE A 210 -16.41 -0.86 -1.02
N ALA A 211 -16.97 -0.78 0.18
CA ALA A 211 -17.28 0.49 0.84
C ALA A 211 -16.05 1.37 1.07
N ILE A 212 -14.88 0.76 1.33
CA ILE A 212 -13.60 1.49 1.44
C ILE A 212 -13.26 2.19 0.12
N GLY A 213 -13.38 1.47 -1.00
CA GLY A 213 -13.18 2.05 -2.32
C GLY A 213 -14.16 3.19 -2.60
N ILE A 214 -15.45 2.97 -2.31
CA ILE A 214 -16.49 3.99 -2.50
C ILE A 214 -16.18 5.24 -1.67
N GLY A 215 -15.73 5.11 -0.43
CA GLY A 215 -15.33 6.24 0.40
C GLY A 215 -14.24 7.09 -0.27
N ARG A 216 -13.18 6.46 -0.79
CA ARG A 216 -12.10 7.16 -1.50
C ARG A 216 -12.55 7.81 -2.81
N GLY A 217 -13.52 7.21 -3.50
CA GLY A 217 -14.06 7.67 -4.78
C GLY A 217 -15.29 8.56 -4.68
N PHE A 218 -15.75 8.88 -3.46
CA PHE A 218 -17.09 9.43 -3.23
C PHE A 218 -17.34 10.76 -3.96
N GLN A 219 -16.32 11.62 -4.06
CA GLN A 219 -16.46 12.91 -4.74
C GLN A 219 -16.71 12.80 -6.24
N ASN A 220 -16.29 11.70 -6.86
CA ASN A 220 -16.42 11.48 -8.30
C ASN A 220 -17.84 11.07 -8.69
N LEU A 221 -18.71 10.82 -7.71
CA LEU A 221 -20.09 10.39 -7.95
C LEU A 221 -21.02 11.59 -8.18
N SER A 222 -22.08 11.35 -8.97
CA SER A 222 -23.14 12.34 -9.12
C SER A 222 -23.90 12.54 -7.80
N TYR A 223 -24.55 13.70 -7.64
CA TYR A 223 -25.31 14.04 -6.43
C TYR A 223 -26.35 12.97 -6.05
N TYR A 224 -27.07 12.42 -7.04
CA TYR A 224 -28.02 11.31 -6.85
C TYR A 224 -27.35 10.09 -6.17
N TRP A 225 -26.18 9.70 -6.66
CA TRP A 225 -25.44 8.55 -6.13
C TRP A 225 -24.81 8.83 -4.78
N LYS A 226 -24.32 10.06 -4.53
CA LYS A 226 -23.88 10.49 -3.20
C LYS A 226 -25.00 10.29 -2.18
N ARG A 227 -26.22 10.81 -2.45
CA ARG A 227 -27.40 10.63 -1.59
C ARG A 227 -27.75 9.16 -1.35
N LYS A 228 -27.78 8.33 -2.40
CA LYS A 228 -28.04 6.88 -2.30
C LYS A 228 -27.04 6.16 -1.39
N ILE A 229 -25.77 6.50 -1.49
CA ILE A 229 -24.72 5.92 -0.64
C ILE A 229 -24.88 6.38 0.81
N ILE A 230 -25.25 7.63 1.07
CA ILE A 230 -25.55 8.08 2.44
C ILE A 230 -26.70 7.27 3.05
N GLU A 231 -27.78 7.01 2.30
CA GLU A 231 -28.86 6.14 2.78
C GLU A 231 -28.38 4.70 3.04
N LYS A 232 -27.45 4.20 2.21
CA LYS A 232 -26.83 2.89 2.44
C LYS A 232 -25.95 2.88 3.69
N VAL A 233 -25.13 3.89 3.91
CA VAL A 233 -24.31 4.09 5.12
C VAL A 233 -25.20 4.18 6.36
N LYS A 234 -26.37 4.81 6.26
CA LYS A 234 -27.33 4.91 7.37
C LYS A 234 -27.99 3.57 7.72
N SER A 235 -28.26 2.72 6.72
CA SER A 235 -29.02 1.47 6.89
C SER A 235 -28.17 0.22 7.09
N ASP A 236 -26.87 0.27 6.76
CA ASP A 236 -25.96 -0.86 6.83
C ASP A 236 -24.66 -0.50 7.57
N VAL A 237 -24.57 -0.96 8.82
CA VAL A 237 -23.44 -0.67 9.72
C VAL A 237 -22.12 -1.22 9.18
N GLN A 238 -22.10 -2.37 8.50
CA GLN A 238 -20.87 -2.94 7.95
C GLN A 238 -20.37 -2.10 6.77
N PHE A 239 -21.28 -1.69 5.89
CA PHE A 239 -20.97 -0.77 4.80
C PHE A 239 -20.48 0.58 5.34
N ALA A 240 -21.13 1.11 6.38
CA ALA A 240 -20.77 2.36 7.02
C ALA A 240 -19.34 2.36 7.57
N LYS A 241 -18.91 1.27 8.23
CA LYS A 241 -17.52 1.16 8.72
C LYS A 241 -16.50 1.29 7.60
N GLY A 242 -16.67 0.52 6.53
CA GLY A 242 -15.77 0.58 5.39
C GLY A 242 -15.73 1.98 4.76
N PHE A 243 -16.89 2.57 4.55
CA PHE A 243 -17.02 3.91 3.95
C PHE A 243 -16.41 5.01 4.83
N LEU A 244 -16.78 5.07 6.12
CA LEU A 244 -16.29 6.09 7.05
C LEU A 244 -14.79 5.99 7.32
N SER A 245 -14.21 4.79 7.17
CA SER A 245 -12.76 4.62 7.34
C SER A 245 -11.91 5.25 6.23
N SER A 246 -12.50 5.62 5.10
CA SER A 246 -11.75 6.02 3.90
C SER A 246 -12.27 7.25 3.17
N VAL A 247 -13.46 7.75 3.54
CA VAL A 247 -14.01 8.97 2.94
C VAL A 247 -13.12 10.17 3.25
N ASP A 248 -12.87 10.99 2.23
CA ASP A 248 -12.10 12.23 2.36
C ASP A 248 -13.04 13.40 2.71
N PHE A 249 -12.98 13.85 3.96
CA PHE A 249 -13.77 14.97 4.46
C PHE A 249 -13.31 16.32 3.90
N SER A 250 -12.05 16.46 3.47
CA SER A 250 -11.50 17.74 3.00
C SER A 250 -12.11 18.24 1.70
N THR A 251 -12.68 17.32 0.92
CA THR A 251 -13.27 17.59 -0.40
C THR A 251 -14.80 17.53 -0.37
N LEU A 252 -15.40 17.23 0.78
CA LEU A 252 -16.81 16.89 0.91
C LEU A 252 -17.69 18.13 1.08
N GLU A 253 -18.80 18.17 0.33
CA GLU A 253 -19.82 19.21 0.51
C GLU A 253 -20.44 19.11 1.91
N ASP A 254 -20.70 20.27 2.53
CA ASP A 254 -21.16 20.38 3.93
C ASP A 254 -22.39 19.52 4.23
N GLU A 255 -23.34 19.41 3.29
CA GLU A 255 -24.55 18.58 3.47
C GLU A 255 -24.18 17.11 3.74
N PHE A 256 -23.26 16.54 2.95
CA PHE A 256 -22.84 15.15 3.08
C PHE A 256 -21.95 14.95 4.30
N ALA A 257 -21.04 15.89 4.60
CA ALA A 257 -20.21 15.84 5.80
C ALA A 257 -21.07 15.81 7.07
N ASN A 258 -22.05 16.71 7.15
CA ASN A 258 -22.99 16.77 8.28
C ASN A 258 -23.84 15.49 8.41
N ALA A 259 -24.26 14.90 7.29
CA ALA A 259 -25.01 13.65 7.31
C ALA A 259 -24.17 12.48 7.86
N LEU A 260 -22.92 12.34 7.39
CA LEU A 260 -22.01 11.29 7.85
C LEU A 260 -21.66 11.43 9.33
N ILE A 261 -21.42 12.65 9.81
CA ILE A 261 -21.17 12.93 11.22
C ILE A 261 -22.35 12.50 12.08
N LYS A 262 -23.58 12.89 11.71
CA LYS A 262 -24.80 12.48 12.43
C LYS A 262 -24.98 10.96 12.47
N ILE A 263 -24.68 10.27 11.35
CA ILE A 263 -24.75 8.81 11.30
C ILE A 263 -23.72 8.20 12.26
N ALA A 264 -22.47 8.69 12.22
CA ALA A 264 -21.42 8.20 13.10
C ALA A 264 -21.73 8.47 14.58
N GLU A 265 -22.24 9.65 14.94
CA GLU A 265 -22.63 9.98 16.31
C GLU A 265 -23.74 9.08 16.87
N SER A 266 -24.58 8.50 16.02
CA SER A 266 -25.65 7.59 16.44
C SER A 266 -25.18 6.18 16.82
N ASN A 267 -23.92 5.83 16.57
CA ASN A 267 -23.38 4.50 16.82
C ASN A 267 -21.92 4.58 17.28
N ALA A 268 -21.64 4.10 18.50
CA ALA A 268 -20.31 4.12 19.12
C ALA A 268 -19.19 3.58 18.20
N GLU A 269 -19.44 2.47 17.51
CA GLU A 269 -18.44 1.87 16.63
C GLU A 269 -18.17 2.71 15.38
N LEU A 270 -19.22 3.31 14.80
CA LEU A 270 -19.07 4.23 13.67
C LEU A 270 -18.39 5.53 14.09
N ALA A 271 -18.71 6.06 15.28
CA ALA A 271 -18.03 7.22 15.86
C ALA A 271 -16.52 6.96 16.02
N LYS A 272 -16.14 5.79 16.54
CA LYS A 272 -14.73 5.40 16.64
C LYS A 272 -14.06 5.31 15.26
N VAL A 273 -14.68 4.66 14.27
CA VAL A 273 -14.12 4.55 12.92
C VAL A 273 -13.95 5.94 12.28
N LEU A 274 -14.94 6.81 12.42
CA LEU A 274 -14.87 8.19 11.93
C LEU A 274 -13.75 8.98 12.62
N GLY A 275 -13.65 8.89 13.95
CA GLY A 275 -12.57 9.51 14.71
C GLY A 275 -11.21 9.08 14.18
N ARG A 276 -11.01 7.77 13.96
CA ARG A 276 -9.76 7.23 13.42
C ARG A 276 -9.43 7.80 12.04
N ASN A 277 -10.41 7.94 11.15
CA ASN A 277 -10.18 8.61 9.86
C ASN A 277 -9.78 10.09 10.05
N PHE A 278 -10.48 10.84 10.90
CA PHE A 278 -10.10 12.23 11.24
C PHE A 278 -8.65 12.32 11.76
N GLY A 279 -8.24 11.38 12.61
CA GLY A 279 -6.88 11.33 13.15
C GLY A 279 -5.81 11.06 12.12
N ASN A 280 -6.05 10.07 11.27
CA ASN A 280 -5.15 9.72 10.17
C ASN A 280 -5.01 10.84 9.13
N SER A 281 -6.06 11.65 8.96
CA SER A 281 -6.12 12.72 7.97
C SER A 281 -5.72 14.10 8.53
N LEU A 282 -5.45 14.21 9.84
CA LEU A 282 -5.39 15.48 10.58
C LEU A 282 -4.53 16.59 9.94
N PRO A 283 -3.29 16.34 9.46
CA PRO A 283 -2.46 17.37 8.84
C PRO A 283 -3.03 17.94 7.53
N TYR A 284 -3.89 17.17 6.87
CA TYR A 284 -4.48 17.52 5.58
C TYR A 284 -5.88 18.13 5.73
N LEU A 285 -6.46 18.09 6.93
CA LEU A 285 -7.77 18.71 7.20
C LEU A 285 -7.65 20.25 7.18
N THR A 286 -8.72 20.90 6.73
CA THR A 286 -8.89 22.35 6.89
C THR A 286 -9.02 22.72 8.36
N GLU A 287 -8.71 23.96 8.74
CA GLU A 287 -8.80 24.40 10.14
C GLU A 287 -10.23 24.28 10.72
N ASP A 288 -11.27 24.42 9.88
CA ASP A 288 -12.67 24.20 10.27
C ASP A 288 -12.93 22.73 10.61
N LEU A 289 -12.44 21.79 9.77
CA LEU A 289 -12.58 20.36 10.02
C LEU A 289 -11.75 19.90 11.22
N LYS A 290 -10.56 20.46 11.44
CA LYS A 290 -9.78 20.22 12.66
C LYS A 290 -10.54 20.66 13.90
N SER A 291 -11.06 21.88 13.88
CA SER A 291 -11.84 22.45 14.99
C SER A 291 -13.09 21.61 15.28
N LEU A 292 -13.78 21.14 14.24
CA LEU A 292 -14.90 20.21 14.37
C LEU A 292 -14.47 18.90 15.03
N GLY A 293 -13.38 18.28 14.56
CA GLY A 293 -12.84 17.05 15.15
C GLY A 293 -12.51 17.24 16.63
N PHE A 294 -11.81 18.32 17.00
CA PHE A 294 -11.51 18.63 18.40
C PHE A 294 -12.77 18.82 19.24
N ASN A 295 -13.79 19.51 18.73
CA ASN A 295 -15.08 19.67 19.41
C ASN A 295 -15.88 18.36 19.53
N MET A 296 -15.68 17.41 18.62
CA MET A 296 -16.31 16.09 18.69
C MET A 296 -15.70 15.21 19.80
N VAL A 297 -14.39 15.34 20.09
CA VAL A 297 -13.75 14.65 21.22
C VAL A 297 -14.47 14.96 22.53
N GLU A 298 -14.90 16.21 22.71
CA GLU A 298 -15.55 16.65 23.95
C GLU A 298 -16.93 16.04 24.16
N ARG A 299 -17.63 15.72 23.07
CA ARG A 299 -19.04 15.31 23.07
C ARG A 299 -19.23 13.81 22.87
N ASN A 300 -18.26 13.13 22.27
CA ASN A 300 -18.35 11.72 21.92
C ASN A 300 -17.05 10.96 22.29
N PRO A 301 -17.06 10.20 23.40
CA PRO A 301 -15.90 9.44 23.85
C PRO A 301 -15.35 8.43 22.84
N ASP A 302 -16.22 7.76 22.08
CA ASP A 302 -15.82 6.75 21.09
C ASP A 302 -15.12 7.39 19.90
N PHE A 303 -15.65 8.53 19.42
CA PHE A 303 -14.95 9.37 18.45
C PHE A 303 -13.61 9.83 19.02
N GLY A 304 -13.57 10.29 20.27
CA GLY A 304 -12.34 10.70 20.95
C GLY A 304 -11.28 9.59 20.96
N TYR A 305 -11.66 8.37 21.33
CA TYR A 305 -10.79 7.20 21.27
C TYR A 305 -10.27 6.97 19.84
N GLY A 306 -11.17 6.90 18.86
CA GLY A 306 -10.79 6.70 17.47
C GLY A 306 -9.85 7.79 16.97
N PHE A 307 -10.12 9.04 17.30
CA PHE A 307 -9.33 10.19 16.87
C PHE A 307 -7.91 10.15 17.43
N GLY A 308 -7.75 9.84 18.72
CA GLY A 308 -6.44 9.57 19.30
C GLY A 308 -5.71 8.43 18.59
N GLU A 309 -6.41 7.32 18.33
CA GLU A 309 -5.87 6.13 17.63
C GLU A 309 -5.36 6.50 16.23
N GLY A 310 -6.15 7.23 15.44
CA GLY A 310 -5.74 7.68 14.11
C GLY A 310 -4.52 8.61 14.13
N ILE A 311 -4.45 9.56 15.07
CA ILE A 311 -3.27 10.43 15.21
C ILE A 311 -2.03 9.57 15.51
N SER A 312 -2.17 8.61 16.43
CA SER A 312 -1.11 7.70 16.86
C SER A 312 -0.59 6.83 15.72
N GLU A 313 -1.48 6.24 14.92
CA GLU A 313 -1.13 5.44 13.76
C GLU A 313 -0.37 6.24 12.70
N SER A 314 -0.86 7.45 12.43
CA SER A 314 -0.30 8.29 11.38
C SER A 314 1.11 8.80 11.73
N LEU A 315 1.33 9.19 12.98
CA LEU A 315 2.67 9.55 13.50
C LEU A 315 3.59 8.33 13.63
N GLY A 316 3.06 7.18 14.03
CA GLY A 316 3.83 5.94 14.21
C GLY A 316 4.26 5.26 12.91
N SER A 317 3.70 5.66 11.77
CA SER A 317 4.01 5.09 10.46
C SER A 317 5.44 5.46 10.03
N PHE A 318 6.40 4.60 10.36
CA PHE A 318 7.80 4.65 9.92
C PHE A 318 7.95 4.79 8.39
N ILE A 319 6.96 4.32 7.62
CA ILE A 319 6.93 4.45 6.16
C ILE A 319 6.74 5.92 5.73
N GLY A 320 5.99 6.72 6.48
CA GLY A 320 5.88 8.17 6.25
C GLY A 320 7.23 8.86 6.41
N PHE A 321 7.96 8.49 7.47
CA PHE A 321 9.32 8.97 7.74
C PHE A 321 10.30 8.63 6.60
N ILE A 322 10.35 7.38 6.13
CA ILE A 322 11.25 6.96 5.03
C ILE A 322 10.93 7.69 3.72
N ARG A 323 9.65 7.95 3.43
CA ARG A 323 9.23 8.53 2.13
C ARG A 323 9.47 10.03 2.03
N GLY A 324 10.07 10.68 3.03
CA GLY A 324 10.30 12.13 3.03
C GLY A 324 9.01 12.96 3.03
N LYS A 325 7.84 12.33 3.15
CA LYS A 325 6.58 12.96 3.50
C LYS A 325 6.57 13.08 5.01
N VAL A 326 7.38 13.99 5.54
CA VAL A 326 7.43 14.24 6.97
C VAL A 326 6.02 14.63 7.38
N TYR A 327 5.40 13.80 8.20
CA TYR A 327 4.11 14.07 8.80
C TYR A 327 4.34 15.17 9.84
N GLU A 328 4.40 16.43 9.38
CA GLU A 328 4.63 17.58 10.25
C GLU A 328 3.30 18.06 10.79
N LEU A 329 2.95 17.60 12.00
CA LEU A 329 1.92 18.27 12.78
C LEU A 329 2.44 19.64 13.19
N LYS A 330 1.69 20.69 12.85
CA LYS A 330 1.96 22.05 13.31
C LYS A 330 2.05 22.07 14.84
N ARG A 331 2.92 22.90 15.40
CA ARG A 331 3.10 23.00 16.85
C ARG A 331 1.79 23.34 17.58
N GLU A 332 0.94 24.17 16.99
CA GLU A 332 -0.37 24.51 17.55
C GLU A 332 -1.29 23.29 17.62
N ASP A 333 -1.26 22.42 16.61
CA ASP A 333 -2.03 21.17 16.58
C ASP A 333 -1.49 20.18 17.62
N GLN A 334 -0.17 20.07 17.75
CA GLN A 334 0.47 19.24 18.77
C GLN A 334 0.03 19.66 20.19
N GLU A 335 0.06 20.96 20.49
CA GLU A 335 -0.35 21.48 21.81
C GLU A 335 -1.81 21.17 22.11
N LYS A 336 -2.71 21.40 21.14
CA LYS A 336 -4.14 21.08 21.25
C LYS A 336 -4.38 19.59 21.49
N ILE A 337 -3.69 18.72 20.76
CA ILE A 337 -3.79 17.26 20.94
C ILE A 337 -3.39 16.87 22.37
N LEU A 338 -2.28 17.42 22.88
CA LEU A 338 -1.84 17.13 24.25
C LEU A 338 -2.85 17.68 25.28
N ASP A 339 -3.43 18.86 25.06
CA ASP A 339 -4.49 19.40 25.94
C ASP A 339 -5.73 18.51 25.96
N LEU A 340 -6.15 18.01 24.79
CA LEU A 340 -7.26 17.05 24.69
C LEU A 340 -6.94 15.74 25.40
N ALA A 341 -5.72 15.21 25.26
CA ALA A 341 -5.29 14.01 26.00
C ALA A 341 -5.29 14.24 27.52
N PHE A 342 -4.94 15.45 27.98
CA PHE A 342 -5.08 15.80 29.38
C PHE A 342 -6.54 15.83 29.82
N LYS A 343 -7.42 16.41 29.02
CA LYS A 343 -8.81 16.62 29.42
C LYS A 343 -9.67 15.36 29.29
N PHE A 344 -9.42 14.51 28.29
CA PHE A 344 -10.30 13.41 27.90
C PHE A 344 -9.58 12.06 27.88
N VAL A 345 -9.92 11.20 28.84
CA VAL A 345 -9.29 9.87 29.03
C VAL A 345 -9.37 8.98 27.80
N TYR A 346 -10.52 8.91 27.12
CA TYR A 346 -10.68 8.04 25.95
C TYR A 346 -9.80 8.48 24.77
N PHE A 347 -9.65 9.78 24.57
CA PHE A 347 -8.73 10.33 23.58
C PHE A 347 -7.28 10.01 23.91
N ALA A 348 -6.87 10.15 25.17
CA ALA A 348 -5.53 9.76 25.62
C ALA A 348 -5.26 8.27 25.38
N LYS A 349 -6.21 7.39 25.74
CA LYS A 349 -6.10 5.95 25.49
C LYS A 349 -5.94 5.64 24.01
N GLY A 350 -6.72 6.30 23.15
CA GLY A 350 -6.56 6.24 21.70
C GLY A 350 -5.15 6.66 21.26
N LEU A 351 -4.67 7.80 21.75
CA LEU A 351 -3.36 8.35 21.41
C LEU A 351 -2.20 7.42 21.82
N PHE A 352 -2.37 6.64 22.89
CA PHE A 352 -1.38 5.69 23.37
C PHE A 352 -1.42 4.30 22.71
N THR A 353 -2.32 4.06 21.76
CA THR A 353 -2.40 2.79 21.02
C THR A 353 -1.12 2.45 20.25
N SER A 354 -0.49 3.45 19.60
CA SER A 354 0.84 3.33 18.99
C SER A 354 1.83 4.20 19.78
N PHE A 355 2.32 3.66 20.88
CA PHE A 355 3.08 4.41 21.88
C PHE A 355 4.30 5.17 21.32
N ASN A 356 4.95 4.66 20.27
CA ASN A 356 6.06 5.35 19.58
C ASN A 356 5.68 6.75 19.06
N ALA A 357 4.40 6.96 18.72
CA ALA A 357 3.87 8.21 18.20
C ALA A 357 4.08 9.39 19.17
N ILE A 358 3.96 9.15 20.47
CA ILE A 358 4.02 10.23 21.46
C ILE A 358 5.38 10.91 21.45
N PHE A 359 6.45 10.15 21.15
CA PHE A 359 7.77 10.73 21.16
C PHE A 359 8.00 11.67 19.96
N PHE A 360 7.11 11.74 18.97
CA PHE A 360 7.21 12.75 17.91
C PHE A 360 6.71 14.14 18.32
N PHE A 361 6.01 14.25 19.46
CA PHE A 361 5.59 15.56 19.97
C PHE A 361 6.78 16.35 20.51
N GLU A 362 6.79 17.66 20.25
CA GLU A 362 7.87 18.55 20.68
C GLU A 362 7.86 18.80 22.19
N ASN A 363 6.67 18.91 22.79
CA ASN A 363 6.54 19.26 24.21
C ASN A 363 6.71 18.05 25.14
N LYS A 364 7.98 17.70 25.39
CA LYS A 364 8.38 16.52 26.18
C LYS A 364 7.88 16.54 27.62
N GLU A 365 7.84 17.71 28.24
CA GLU A 365 7.33 17.88 29.60
C GLU A 365 5.85 17.55 29.70
N LYS A 366 5.05 18.04 28.75
CA LYS A 366 3.61 17.79 28.69
C LYS A 366 3.31 16.32 28.41
N ILE A 367 4.11 15.64 27.57
CA ILE A 367 4.02 14.18 27.38
C ILE A 367 4.31 13.45 28.69
N LEU A 368 5.40 13.80 29.38
CA LEU A 368 5.75 13.17 30.65
C LEU A 368 4.62 13.32 31.68
N ASP A 369 4.01 14.50 31.74
CA ASP A 369 2.86 14.75 32.60
C ASP A 369 1.63 13.92 32.22
N LEU A 370 1.39 13.68 30.92
CA LEU A 370 0.33 12.77 30.48
C LEU A 370 0.62 11.34 30.94
N ILE A 371 1.85 10.86 30.76
CA ILE A 371 2.24 9.51 31.13
C ILE A 371 2.16 9.31 32.64
N ILE A 372 2.54 10.31 33.44
CA ILE A 372 2.35 10.27 34.90
C ILE A 372 0.87 10.21 35.27
N LYS A 373 0.03 11.00 34.57
CA LYS A 373 -1.41 11.01 34.78
C LYS A 373 -2.07 9.66 34.43
N TYR A 374 -1.57 8.97 33.42
CA TYR A 374 -2.04 7.66 32.97
C TYR A 374 -0.98 6.59 33.25
N ASP A 375 -0.74 6.34 34.54
CA ASP A 375 0.31 5.47 35.07
C ASP A 375 0.31 4.03 34.49
N GLU A 376 -0.84 3.55 34.01
CA GLU A 376 -0.97 2.27 33.28
C GLU A 376 -0.04 2.18 32.05
N TYR A 377 0.36 3.30 31.45
CA TYR A 377 1.29 3.34 30.30
C TYR A 377 2.75 3.55 30.70
N LEU A 378 3.04 3.81 31.97
CA LEU A 378 4.39 4.10 32.46
C LEU A 378 5.38 2.95 32.19
N PRO A 379 5.05 1.65 32.33
CA PRO A 379 5.97 0.57 31.97
C PRO A 379 6.39 0.60 30.50
N LEU A 380 5.42 0.78 29.59
CA LEU A 380 5.66 0.86 28.15
C LEU A 380 6.49 2.10 27.79
N PHE A 381 6.22 3.22 28.47
CA PHE A 381 7.00 4.44 28.33
C PHE A 381 8.46 4.25 28.68
N ILE A 382 8.73 3.67 29.84
CA ILE A 382 10.09 3.38 30.29
C ILE A 382 10.76 2.44 29.28
N GLU A 383 10.11 1.36 28.86
CA GLU A 383 10.69 0.45 27.86
C GLU A 383 11.11 1.14 26.56
N GLN A 384 10.29 2.08 26.05
CA GLN A 384 10.50 2.72 24.76
C GLN A 384 11.34 4.01 24.80
N ILE A 385 11.49 4.68 25.95
CA ILE A 385 12.21 5.95 26.04
C ILE A 385 13.67 5.80 25.60
N GLY A 386 14.32 4.68 25.93
CA GLY A 386 15.65 4.29 25.46
C GLY A 386 16.65 5.46 25.39
N ARG A 387 17.19 5.70 24.18
CA ARG A 387 18.16 6.78 23.91
C ARG A 387 17.58 8.19 23.99
N ARG A 388 16.26 8.32 24.00
CA ARG A 388 15.52 9.59 24.02
C ARG A 388 15.33 10.14 25.42
N ILE A 389 15.86 9.46 26.44
CA ILE A 389 15.74 9.87 27.84
C ILE A 389 16.28 11.29 28.11
N ASN A 390 17.24 11.77 27.31
CA ASN A 390 17.75 13.13 27.37
C ASN A 390 16.76 14.21 26.90
N GLU A 391 15.70 13.83 26.20
CA GLU A 391 14.68 14.76 25.73
C GLU A 391 13.72 15.20 26.85
N PHE A 392 13.73 14.51 28.00
CA PHE A 392 12.78 14.71 29.09
C PHE A 392 13.47 15.24 30.36
N ASP A 393 12.73 15.95 31.23
CA ASP A 393 13.23 16.31 32.57
C ASP A 393 13.47 15.06 33.43
N LEU A 394 14.75 14.70 33.52
CA LEU A 394 15.22 13.59 34.36
C LEU A 394 14.83 13.76 35.82
N SER A 395 14.77 14.97 36.35
CA SER A 395 14.43 15.21 37.75
C SER A 395 13.02 14.69 38.03
N LYS A 396 12.10 14.92 37.09
CA LYS A 396 10.72 14.49 37.14
C LYS A 396 10.59 12.99 36.92
N LEU A 397 11.29 12.44 35.92
CA LEU A 397 11.34 10.98 35.67
C LEU A 397 11.84 10.19 36.87
N LEU A 398 12.83 10.72 37.59
CA LEU A 398 13.42 10.04 38.74
C LEU A 398 12.51 10.06 39.99
N THR A 399 11.46 10.89 40.00
CA THR A 399 10.44 10.88 41.05
C THR A 399 9.42 9.73 40.93
N LEU A 400 9.41 9.02 39.80
CA LEU A 400 8.53 7.88 39.56
C LEU A 400 8.89 6.73 40.53
N LYS A 401 8.06 6.51 41.55
CA LYS A 401 8.30 5.51 42.61
C LYS A 401 7.81 4.11 42.21
N GLY A 402 8.42 3.08 42.80
CA GLY A 402 7.96 1.69 42.73
C GLY A 402 8.67 0.84 41.66
N LYS A 403 8.04 -0.26 41.24
CA LYS A 403 8.61 -1.33 40.39
C LYS A 403 9.30 -0.88 39.08
N LEU A 404 9.09 0.36 38.65
CA LEU A 404 9.72 0.94 37.47
C LEU A 404 11.09 1.57 37.74
N GLY A 405 11.44 1.84 39.01
CA GLY A 405 12.74 2.37 39.38
C GLY A 405 13.88 1.47 38.91
N MET A 406 13.73 0.14 39.06
CA MET A 406 14.74 -0.81 38.58
C MET A 406 14.91 -0.76 37.06
N GLU A 407 13.83 -0.73 36.28
CA GLU A 407 13.93 -0.68 34.82
C GLU A 407 14.47 0.67 34.33
N LEU A 408 14.02 1.78 34.93
CA LEU A 408 14.58 3.11 34.67
C LEU A 408 16.08 3.15 34.99
N GLY A 409 16.53 2.49 36.07
CA GLY A 409 17.93 2.36 36.43
C GLY A 409 18.75 1.69 35.32
N ARG A 410 18.26 0.57 34.76
CA ARG A 410 18.91 -0.12 33.63
C ARG A 410 19.01 0.77 32.39
N ILE A 411 17.95 1.49 32.08
CA ILE A 411 17.92 2.41 30.92
C ILE A 411 18.90 3.56 31.11
N LEU A 412 18.95 4.14 32.30
CA LEU A 412 19.91 5.19 32.62
C LEU A 412 21.35 4.70 32.52
N CYS A 413 21.66 3.49 32.97
CA CYS A 413 22.99 2.89 32.81
C CYS A 413 23.36 2.75 31.34
N ARG A 414 22.49 2.15 30.51
CA ARG A 414 22.72 1.98 29.06
C ARG A 414 22.94 3.30 28.33
N ASN A 415 22.33 4.38 28.83
CA ASN A 415 22.38 5.70 28.20
C ASN A 415 23.32 6.69 28.91
N PHE A 416 23.96 6.29 30.02
CA PHE A 416 24.69 7.20 30.92
C PHE A 416 25.78 8.00 30.18
N ILE A 417 26.51 7.32 29.29
CA ILE A 417 27.57 7.92 28.46
C ILE A 417 27.03 8.94 27.45
N TYR A 418 25.75 8.89 27.09
CA TYR A 418 25.11 9.83 26.17
C TYR A 418 24.41 10.98 26.91
N LEU A 419 24.29 10.91 28.23
CA LEU A 419 23.72 12.00 29.03
C LEU A 419 24.66 13.22 29.09
N SER A 420 24.08 14.42 29.16
CA SER A 420 24.84 15.65 29.45
C SER A 420 25.46 15.59 30.86
N ASN A 421 26.52 16.37 31.13
CA ASN A 421 27.17 16.39 32.45
C ASN A 421 26.18 16.70 33.59
N LYS A 422 25.33 17.72 33.39
CA LYS A 422 24.25 18.08 34.33
C LYS A 422 23.32 16.89 34.60
N ASN A 423 22.93 16.17 33.54
CA ASN A 423 22.04 15.01 33.67
C ASN A 423 22.72 13.84 34.39
N ARG A 424 24.01 13.60 34.16
CA ARG A 424 24.77 12.57 34.88
C ARG A 424 24.86 12.86 36.38
N GLU A 425 25.09 14.11 36.76
CA GLU A 425 25.11 14.53 38.17
C GLU A 425 23.75 14.28 38.85
N ILE A 426 22.64 14.62 38.17
CA ILE A 426 21.27 14.34 38.65
C ILE A 426 21.09 12.83 38.86
N VAL A 427 21.48 12.01 37.89
CA VAL A 427 21.38 10.55 38.00
C VAL A 427 22.19 10.02 39.19
N LEU A 428 23.46 10.41 39.33
CA LEU A 428 24.31 9.98 40.45
C LEU A 428 23.72 10.39 41.81
N TYR A 429 23.17 11.60 41.90
CA TYR A 429 22.46 12.05 43.10
C TYR A 429 21.29 11.11 43.44
N TRP A 430 20.43 10.80 42.47
CA TRP A 430 19.26 9.93 42.68
C TRP A 430 19.62 8.46 42.95
N LEU A 431 20.70 7.95 42.35
CA LEU A 431 21.23 6.62 42.67
C LEU A 431 21.63 6.50 44.15
N SER A 432 22.02 7.60 44.81
CA SER A 432 22.30 7.61 46.25
C SER A 432 21.05 7.63 47.14
N LYS A 433 19.88 7.95 46.57
CA LYS A 433 18.61 8.17 47.28
C LYS A 433 17.55 7.10 47.02
N ASN A 434 17.69 6.33 45.95
CA ASN A 434 16.70 5.34 45.53
C ASN A 434 17.36 3.99 45.26
N ASP A 435 17.14 3.04 46.18
CA ASP A 435 17.75 1.70 46.12
C ASP A 435 17.30 0.89 44.90
N GLU A 436 16.03 0.98 44.48
CA GLU A 436 15.52 0.26 43.31
C GLU A 436 16.19 0.77 42.03
N LEU A 437 16.27 2.09 41.87
CA LEU A 437 16.98 2.74 40.77
C LEU A 437 18.46 2.32 40.75
N ARG A 438 19.12 2.35 41.91
CA ARG A 438 20.53 1.95 42.06
C ARG A 438 20.74 0.49 41.66
N ASN A 439 19.90 -0.41 42.16
CA ASN A 439 20.00 -1.83 41.85
C ASN A 439 19.81 -2.09 40.35
N GLY A 440 18.85 -1.41 39.72
CA GLY A 440 18.66 -1.46 38.28
C GLY A 440 19.87 -0.98 37.49
N PHE A 441 20.44 0.15 37.89
CA PHE A 441 21.61 0.74 37.25
C PHE A 441 22.85 -0.16 37.35
N LEU A 442 23.10 -0.75 38.54
CA LEU A 442 24.23 -1.65 38.77
C LEU A 442 24.12 -3.00 38.03
N GLN A 443 22.91 -3.40 37.64
CA GLN A 443 22.68 -4.66 36.92
C GLN A 443 23.03 -4.62 35.42
N CYS A 444 23.17 -3.44 34.81
CA CYS A 444 23.09 -3.26 33.35
C CYS A 444 24.38 -3.61 32.53
#